data_AF-A0A951ZET2-F1
#
_entry.id   AF-A0A951ZET2-F1
#
_cell.length_a   1.000
_cell.length_b   1.000
_cell.length_c   1.000
_cell.angle_alpha   90.00
_cell.angle_beta   90.00
_cell.angle_gamma   90.00
#
_symmetry.space_group_name_H-M   'P 1'
#
loop_
_entity.id
_entity.type
_entity.pdbx_description
1 polymer ?
#
loop_
_entity_poly.entity_id
_entity_poly.type
_entity_poly.pdbx_seq_one_letter_code
_entity_poly.pdbx_strand_id
1 'polypeptide(L)'
;GDAFYSMTNGQFTMYGRVEYLEVRRPDLLRYTQCFTDANEKVSRHPAAPTWPEKMMTTVTLTAEGASQTRVTVRWEVVGAATDVEMATFVAERAGMTKGWTGSFDKLEAALLERSAA
;
A
#
# COMPACT_ATOMS: atom_id res chain seq x y z
N GLY A 1 -2.42 11.47 11.35
CA GLY A 1 -2.34 10.36 12.31
C GLY A 1 -1.54 9.25 11.68
N ASP A 2 -0.95 8.36 12.47
CA ASP A 2 -0.07 7.30 11.95
C ASP A 2 -0.39 5.94 12.56
N ALA A 3 0.12 4.89 11.92
CA ALA A 3 -0.03 3.51 12.36
C ALA A 3 1.26 2.74 12.12
N PHE A 4 1.62 1.91 13.08
CA PHE A 4 2.68 0.92 12.97
C PHE A 4 2.06 -0.46 12.79
N TYR A 5 2.60 -1.27 11.90
CA TYR A 5 2.10 -2.62 11.62
C TYR A 5 3.23 -3.61 11.42
N SER A 6 2.92 -4.88 11.65
CA SER A 6 3.75 -6.00 11.25
C SER A 6 2.96 -6.99 10.39
N MET A 7 3.66 -7.67 9.49
CA MET A 7 3.14 -8.77 8.68
C MET A 7 4.12 -9.92 8.73
N THR A 8 3.67 -11.06 9.25
CA THR A 8 4.48 -12.28 9.31
C THR A 8 3.99 -13.24 8.24
N ASN A 9 4.91 -13.67 7.39
CA ASN A 9 4.74 -14.96 6.70
C ASN A 9 5.54 -16.01 7.50
N GLY A 10 5.29 -17.30 7.29
CA GLY A 10 5.95 -18.37 8.07
C GLY A 10 7.49 -18.43 7.98
N GLN A 11 8.14 -17.46 7.33
CA GLN A 11 9.58 -17.36 7.16
C GLN A 11 10.16 -16.07 7.78
N PHE A 12 9.47 -14.94 7.68
CA PHE A 12 9.94 -13.66 8.20
C PHE A 12 8.80 -12.74 8.63
N THR A 13 9.12 -11.79 9.50
CA THR A 13 8.23 -10.69 9.88
C THR A 13 8.73 -9.40 9.27
N MET A 14 7.83 -8.70 8.59
CA MET A 14 8.04 -7.38 8.01
C MET A 14 7.33 -6.35 8.87
N TYR A 15 7.97 -5.20 9.07
CA TYR A 15 7.39 -4.08 9.81
C TYR A 15 7.28 -2.86 8.90
N GLY A 16 6.26 -2.06 9.11
CA GLY A 16 6.07 -0.83 8.37
C GLY A 16 5.28 0.19 9.16
N ARG A 17 5.42 1.44 8.72
CA ARG A 17 4.69 2.57 9.27
C ARG A 17 3.90 3.26 8.17
N VAL A 18 2.69 3.68 8.51
CA VAL A 18 1.79 4.46 7.67
C VAL A 18 1.55 5.80 8.31
N GLU A 19 1.64 6.88 7.55
CA GLU A 19 1.25 8.22 7.96
C GLU A 19 0.07 8.69 7.09
N TYR A 20 -1.10 8.84 7.71
CA TYR A 20 -2.32 9.30 7.04
C TYR A 20 -2.28 10.82 6.88
N LEU A 21 -2.25 11.25 5.61
CA LEU A 21 -2.18 12.65 5.23
C LEU A 21 -3.57 13.25 4.96
N GLU A 22 -4.47 12.47 4.34
CA GLU A 22 -5.83 12.88 4.07
C GLU A 22 -6.76 11.67 4.11
N VAL A 23 -7.84 11.78 4.89
CA VAL A 23 -8.92 10.80 4.90
C VAL A 23 -10.21 11.57 4.72
N ARG A 24 -10.78 11.50 3.52
CA ARG A 24 -12.03 12.17 3.19
C ARG A 24 -13.07 11.12 2.86
N ARG A 25 -14.17 11.17 3.59
CA ARG A 25 -15.29 10.25 3.36
C ARG A 25 -16.14 10.76 2.20
N PRO A 26 -16.66 9.87 1.34
CA PRO A 26 -16.37 8.43 1.25
C PRO A 26 -15.26 8.08 0.24
N ASP A 27 -14.56 9.06 -0.34
CA ASP A 27 -13.97 8.94 -1.66
C ASP A 27 -12.43 8.94 -1.72
N LEU A 28 -11.72 9.29 -0.64
CA LEU A 28 -10.27 9.48 -0.69
C LEU A 28 -9.55 9.03 0.58
N LEU A 29 -8.47 8.27 0.36
CA LEU A 29 -7.49 7.92 1.36
C LEU A 29 -6.08 8.18 0.79
N ARG A 30 -5.34 9.14 1.38
CA ARG A 30 -3.96 9.45 1.02
C ARG A 30 -3.05 9.27 2.22
N TYR A 31 -2.01 8.45 2.06
CA TYR A 31 -1.04 8.16 3.11
C TYR A 31 0.34 7.89 2.54
N THR A 32 1.38 8.11 3.35
CA THR A 32 2.71 7.57 3.04
C THR A 32 2.96 6.27 3.79
N GLN A 33 3.73 5.37 3.19
CA GLN A 33 4.20 4.16 3.84
C GLN A 33 5.72 4.00 3.67
N CYS A 34 6.37 3.45 4.69
CA CYS A 34 7.78 3.03 4.63
C CYS A 34 7.98 1.73 5.42
N PHE A 35 9.06 1.02 5.10
CA PHE A 35 9.52 -0.12 5.91
C PHE A 35 10.25 0.36 7.16
N THR A 36 10.09 -0.38 8.24
CA THR A 36 10.79 -0.13 9.51
C THR A 36 11.35 -1.43 10.07
N ASP A 37 12.21 -1.32 11.09
CA ASP A 37 12.51 -2.43 11.99
C ASP A 37 11.41 -2.61 13.05
N ALA A 38 11.60 -3.58 13.95
CA ALA A 38 10.67 -3.86 15.04
C ALA A 38 10.59 -2.73 16.10
N ASN A 39 11.52 -1.77 16.08
CA ASN A 39 11.57 -0.60 16.96
C ASN A 39 11.11 0.67 16.22
N GLU A 40 10.36 0.52 15.12
CA GLU A 40 9.81 1.61 14.31
C GLU A 40 10.86 2.51 13.63
N LYS A 41 12.13 2.10 13.59
CA LYS A 41 13.18 2.83 12.87
C LYS A 41 13.09 2.52 11.39
N VAL A 42 13.16 3.54 10.54
CA VAL A 42 13.16 3.37 9.08
C VAL A 42 14.24 2.38 8.67
N SER A 43 13.84 1.39 7.87
CA SER A 43 14.71 0.31 7.42
C SER A 43 14.36 -0.08 5.97
N ARG A 44 15.08 -1.04 5.41
CA ARG A 44 14.77 -1.62 4.10
C ARG A 44 14.42 -3.10 4.28
N HIS A 45 13.48 -3.58 3.50
CA HIS A 45 13.16 -5.00 3.47
C HIS A 45 14.36 -5.77 2.89
N PRO A 46 14.84 -6.87 3.50
CA PRO A 46 16.01 -7.61 3.01
C PRO A 46 15.86 -8.13 1.58
N ALA A 47 14.64 -8.49 1.17
CA ALA A 47 14.33 -8.92 -0.21
C ALA A 47 14.11 -7.75 -1.19
N ALA A 48 14.16 -6.49 -0.73
CA ALA A 48 13.99 -5.31 -1.58
C ALA A 48 14.90 -4.15 -1.10
N PRO A 49 16.23 -4.36 -1.06
CA PRO A 49 17.18 -3.42 -0.44
C PRO A 49 17.25 -2.08 -1.17
N THR A 50 16.95 -2.07 -2.47
CA THR A 50 16.93 -0.89 -3.34
C THR A 50 15.53 -0.32 -3.55
N TRP A 51 14.51 -0.82 -2.84
CA TRP A 51 13.17 -0.23 -2.93
C TRP A 51 13.17 1.17 -2.28
N PRO A 52 12.56 2.20 -2.88
CA PRO A 52 12.55 3.55 -2.31
C PRO A 52 12.06 3.58 -0.87
N GLU A 53 12.65 4.47 -0.06
CA GLU A 53 12.38 4.54 1.37
C GLU A 53 10.90 4.74 1.70
N LYS A 54 10.26 5.67 0.98
CA LYS A 54 8.90 6.12 1.26
C LYS A 54 8.07 6.19 0.00
N MET A 55 6.89 5.57 0.07
CA MET A 55 5.90 5.56 -0.98
C MET A 55 4.70 6.41 -0.57
N MET A 56 4.21 7.25 -1.46
CA MET A 56 2.88 7.84 -1.36
C MET A 56 1.86 6.90 -2.00
N THR A 57 0.82 6.59 -1.25
CA THR A 57 -0.34 5.85 -1.73
C THR A 57 -1.56 6.77 -1.72
N THR A 58 -2.17 6.92 -2.88
CA THR A 58 -3.46 7.59 -3.02
C THR A 58 -4.49 6.57 -3.49
N VAL A 59 -5.53 6.36 -2.70
CA VAL A 59 -6.67 5.49 -3.02
C VAL A 59 -7.89 6.38 -3.23
N THR A 60 -8.49 6.31 -4.42
CA THR A 60 -9.75 7.01 -4.73
C THR A 60 -10.86 6.00 -4.98
N LEU A 61 -12.01 6.24 -4.37
CA LEU A 61 -13.22 5.44 -4.51
C LEU A 61 -14.24 6.22 -5.33
N THR A 62 -14.55 5.74 -6.53
CA THR A 62 -15.49 6.38 -7.45
C THR A 62 -16.73 5.51 -7.62
N ALA A 63 -17.91 6.05 -7.34
CA ALA A 63 -19.16 5.34 -7.58
C ALA A 63 -19.37 5.13 -9.09
N GLU A 64 -19.66 3.90 -9.50
CA GLU A 64 -20.00 3.55 -10.90
C GLU A 64 -21.46 3.10 -11.04
N GLY A 65 -22.26 3.29 -9.99
CA GLY A 65 -23.65 2.90 -9.91
C GLY A 65 -24.10 2.79 -8.45
N ALA A 66 -25.31 2.28 -8.23
CA ALA A 66 -25.86 2.14 -6.88
C ALA A 66 -25.13 1.09 -6.02
N SER A 67 -24.52 0.08 -6.65
CA SER A 67 -23.89 -1.06 -5.97
C SER A 67 -22.46 -1.34 -6.47
N GLN A 68 -21.85 -0.40 -7.20
CA GLN A 68 -20.53 -0.58 -7.80
C GLN A 68 -19.60 0.59 -7.46
N THR A 69 -18.37 0.27 -7.09
CA THR A 69 -17.32 1.25 -6.80
C THR A 69 -16.05 0.86 -7.53
N ARG A 70 -15.49 1.81 -8.29
CA ARG A 70 -14.14 1.70 -8.84
C ARG A 70 -13.14 2.16 -7.80
N VAL A 71 -12.18 1.29 -7.48
CA VAL A 71 -11.03 1.63 -6.64
C VAL A 71 -9.84 1.92 -7.54
N THR A 72 -9.27 3.11 -7.45
CA THR A 72 -8.01 3.44 -8.13
C THR A 72 -6.92 3.64 -7.09
N VAL A 73 -5.81 2.90 -7.23
CA VAL A 73 -4.63 3.05 -6.39
C VAL A 73 -3.51 3.65 -7.21
N ARG A 74 -2.96 4.77 -6.74
CA ARG A 74 -1.78 5.42 -7.32
C ARG A 74 -0.63 5.35 -6.33
N TRP A 75 0.52 4.89 -6.81
CA TRP A 75 1.78 4.83 -6.07
C TRP A 75 2.83 5.75 -6.68
N GLU A 76 3.47 6.51 -5.81
CA GLU A 76 4.53 7.45 -6.18
C GLU A 76 5.65 7.38 -5.16
N VAL A 77 6.89 7.49 -5.63
CA VAL A 77 8.04 7.68 -4.74
C VAL A 77 8.00 9.10 -4.21
N VAL A 78 8.21 9.28 -2.90
CA VAL A 78 8.27 10.61 -2.28
C VAL A 78 9.54 10.79 -1.46
N GLY A 79 10.09 12.01 -1.51
CA GLY A 79 11.39 12.32 -0.92
C GLY A 79 12.54 12.05 -1.89
N ALA A 80 13.75 11.98 -1.35
CA ALA A 80 14.94 11.69 -2.14
C ALA A 80 14.98 10.21 -2.51
N ALA A 81 15.21 9.92 -3.79
CA ALA A 81 15.47 8.59 -4.29
C ALA A 81 16.65 8.65 -5.27
N THR A 82 17.56 7.72 -5.13
CA THR A 82 18.68 7.51 -6.05
C THR A 82 18.18 6.93 -7.38
N ASP A 83 19.00 7.03 -8.42
CA ASP A 83 18.68 6.45 -9.73
C ASP A 83 18.43 4.93 -9.64
N VAL A 84 19.15 4.24 -8.75
CA VAL A 84 18.98 2.79 -8.51
C VAL A 84 17.62 2.50 -7.87
N GLU A 85 17.20 3.31 -6.90
CA GLU A 85 15.88 3.14 -6.27
C GLU A 85 14.74 3.44 -7.24
N MET A 86 14.89 4.48 -8.05
CA MET A 86 13.92 4.79 -9.09
C MET A 86 13.83 3.70 -10.16
N ALA A 87 14.96 3.16 -10.61
CA ALA A 87 14.99 2.04 -11.53
C ALA A 87 14.33 0.78 -10.93
N THR A 88 14.61 0.49 -9.65
CA THR A 88 13.98 -0.61 -8.92
C THR A 88 12.46 -0.44 -8.86
N PHE A 89 11.98 0.76 -8.51
CA PHE A 89 10.54 1.04 -8.49
C PHE A 89 9.88 0.81 -9.86
N VAL A 90 10.50 1.30 -10.94
CA VAL A 90 9.95 1.14 -12.29
C VAL A 90 9.90 -0.33 -12.72
N ALA A 91 10.92 -1.12 -12.37
CA ALA A 91 10.98 -2.55 -12.69
C ALA A 91 9.94 -3.37 -11.90
N GLU A 92 9.81 -3.09 -10.60
CA GLU A 92 9.05 -3.93 -9.68
C GLU A 92 7.58 -3.50 -9.52
N ARG A 93 7.19 -2.28 -9.95
CA ARG A 93 5.80 -1.78 -9.82
C ARG A 93 4.75 -2.69 -10.46
N ALA A 94 5.10 -3.43 -11.51
CA ALA A 94 4.19 -4.39 -12.14
C ALA A 94 3.84 -5.56 -11.20
N GLY A 95 4.80 -6.03 -10.40
CA GLY A 95 4.56 -7.00 -9.34
C GLY A 95 3.62 -6.46 -8.26
N MET A 96 3.73 -5.16 -7.95
CA MET A 96 2.85 -4.49 -7.00
C MET A 96 1.41 -4.41 -7.51
N THR A 97 1.20 -4.19 -8.81
CA THR A 97 -0.14 -4.27 -9.43
C THR A 97 -0.78 -5.63 -9.14
N LYS A 98 -0.04 -6.74 -9.33
CA LYS A 98 -0.55 -8.08 -9.03
C LYS A 98 -0.89 -8.25 -7.55
N GLY A 99 -0.06 -7.74 -6.65
CA GLY A 99 -0.30 -7.76 -5.21
C GLY A 99 -1.59 -7.02 -4.81
N TRP A 100 -1.80 -5.82 -5.35
CA TRP A 100 -3.02 -5.04 -5.13
C TRP A 100 -4.27 -5.74 -5.68
N THR A 101 -4.21 -6.25 -6.92
CA THR A 101 -5.32 -7.01 -7.50
C THR A 101 -5.73 -8.17 -6.59
N GLY A 102 -4.78 -9.00 -6.15
CA GLY A 102 -5.11 -10.12 -5.27
C GLY A 102 -5.67 -9.72 -3.90
N SER A 103 -5.30 -8.56 -3.36
CA SER A 103 -5.92 -8.01 -2.15
C SER A 103 -7.35 -7.52 -2.40
N PHE A 104 -7.60 -6.88 -3.54
CA PHE A 104 -8.94 -6.41 -3.89
C PHE A 104 -9.90 -7.54 -4.24
N ASP A 105 -9.42 -8.63 -4.87
CA ASP A 105 -10.23 -9.83 -5.11
C ASP A 105 -10.75 -10.40 -3.77
N LYS A 106 -9.90 -10.43 -2.73
CA LYS A 106 -10.31 -10.85 -1.37
C LYS A 106 -11.27 -9.87 -0.72
N LEU A 107 -11.04 -8.57 -0.90
CA LEU A 107 -11.94 -7.53 -0.38
C LEU A 107 -13.33 -7.66 -1.01
N GLU A 108 -13.41 -7.83 -2.33
CA GLU A 108 -14.67 -8.01 -3.05
C GLU A 108 -15.43 -9.24 -2.54
N ALA A 109 -14.75 -10.38 -2.38
CA ALA A 109 -15.35 -11.58 -1.79
C ALA A 109 -15.93 -11.33 -0.39
N ALA A 110 -15.18 -10.65 0.50
CA ALA A 110 -15.65 -10.32 1.84
C ALA A 110 -16.82 -9.31 1.86
N LEU A 111 -16.85 -8.36 0.92
CA LEU A 111 -17.96 -7.42 0.76
C LEU A 111 -19.24 -8.14 0.30
N LEU A 112 -19.12 -9.07 -0.64
CA LEU A 112 -20.23 -9.90 -1.13
C LEU A 112 -20.81 -10.76 0.00
N GLU A 113 -19.97 -11.47 0.76
CA GLU A 113 -20.39 -12.26 1.92
C GLU A 113 -21.17 -11.41 2.93
N ARG A 114 -20.65 -10.23 3.27
CA ARG A 114 -21.33 -9.32 4.21
C ARG A 114 -22.63 -8.75 3.67
N SER A 115 -22.77 -8.57 2.35
CA SER A 115 -24.02 -8.05 1.75
C SER A 115 -25.12 -9.10 1.67
N ALA A 116 -24.77 -10.38 1.78
CA ALA A 116 -25.70 -11.51 1.74
C ALA A 116 -26.20 -11.93 3.14
N ALA A 117 -25.56 -11.45 4.20
CA ALA A 117 -25.90 -11.68 5.61
C ALA A 117 -26.81 -10.56 6.15
#